data_AF-A0A257TJ52-F1
#
_entry.id   AF-A0A257TJ52-F1
#
_cell.length_a   1.000
_cell.length_b   1.000
_cell.length_c   1.000
_cell.angle_alpha   90.00
_cell.angle_beta   90.00
_cell.angle_gamma   90.00
#
_symmetry.space_group_name_H-M   'P 1'
#
loop_
_entity.id
_entity.type
_entity.pdbx_description
1 polymer ?
#
loop_
_entity_poly.entity_id
_entity_poly.type
_entity_poly.pdbx_seq_one_letter_code
_entity_poly.pdbx_strand_id
1 'polypeptide(L)' 'MSPDARQSVLRPTVEAHLLGLVEFDACLELQQRLVYEASGSGSGNIALLVCEHPLVVTVGRQGSRSHIHLSHHE' A
#
# COMPACT_ATOMS: atom_id res chain seq x y z
N MET A 1 12.40 32.53 -28.61
CA MET A 1 12.12 31.08 -28.49
C MET A 1 13.01 30.54 -27.39
N SER A 2 12.42 30.22 -26.23
CA SER A 2 13.18 29.72 -25.07
C SER A 2 13.53 28.24 -25.28
N PRO A 3 14.77 27.80 -25.03
CA PRO A 3 15.21 26.41 -25.20
C PRO A 3 14.75 25.47 -24.08
N ASP A 4 13.88 25.95 -23.17
CA ASP A 4 13.47 25.22 -21.96
C ASP A 4 12.20 24.37 -22.16
N ALA A 5 11.93 23.93 -23.39
CA ALA A 5 11.08 22.76 -23.64
C ALA A 5 11.83 21.46 -23.34
N ARG A 6 12.68 21.48 -22.30
CA ARG A 6 13.40 20.31 -21.80
C ARG A 6 12.33 19.32 -21.37
N GLN A 7 12.39 18.13 -21.95
CA GLN A 7 11.68 16.94 -21.49
C GLN A 7 11.57 16.97 -19.97
N SER A 8 10.35 17.26 -19.48
CA SER A 8 10.00 17.03 -18.09
C SER A 8 10.01 15.52 -17.93
N VAL A 9 11.16 14.97 -17.56
CA VAL A 9 11.23 13.62 -17.02
C VAL A 9 10.37 13.69 -15.76
N LEU A 10 9.11 13.26 -15.86
CA LEU A 10 8.20 13.18 -14.73
C LEU A 10 8.92 12.37 -13.66
N ARG A 11 9.40 13.07 -12.64
CA ARG A 11 10.07 12.43 -11.51
C ARG A 11 8.97 11.70 -10.76
N PRO A 12 9.12 10.39 -10.50
CA PRO A 12 8.13 9.67 -9.71
C PRO A 12 8.02 10.36 -8.34
N THR A 13 6.80 10.78 -7.99
CA THR A 13 6.49 11.36 -6.69
C THR A 13 5.98 10.27 -5.76
N VAL A 14 6.20 10.47 -4.46
CA VAL A 14 5.63 9.61 -3.41
C VAL A 14 4.56 10.41 -2.69
N GLU A 15 3.33 9.92 -2.71
CA GLU A 15 2.20 10.44 -1.93
C GLU A 15 2.02 9.54 -0.71
N ALA A 16 2.13 10.10 0.49
CA ALA A 16 2.04 9.36 1.74
C ALA A 16 0.70 9.65 2.45
N HIS A 17 -0.04 8.60 2.81
CA HIS A 17 -1.29 8.67 3.53
C HIS A 17 -1.13 8.10 4.94
N LEU A 18 -1.36 8.93 5.96
CA LEU A 18 -1.33 8.53 7.37
C LEU A 18 -2.77 8.24 7.83
N LEU A 19 -3.11 6.96 7.99
CA LEU A 19 -4.51 6.52 8.20
C LEU A 19 -4.85 6.22 9.66
N GLY A 20 -3.85 6.09 10.54
CA GLY A 20 -4.07 5.65 11.91
C GLY A 20 -4.55 4.20 11.98
N LEU A 21 -5.46 3.91 12.91
CA LEU A 21 -6.04 2.57 13.08
C LEU A 21 -7.15 2.32 12.04
N VAL A 22 -7.01 1.26 11.24
CA VAL A 22 -7.96 0.90 10.17
C VAL A 22 -8.19 -0.61 10.15
N GLU A 23 -9.43 -1.03 9.85
CA GLU A 23 -9.74 -2.44 9.61
C GLU A 23 -8.90 -3.01 8.46
N PHE A 24 -8.40 -4.23 8.63
CA PHE A 24 -7.49 -4.85 7.67
C PHE A 24 -8.13 -4.98 6.27
N ASP A 25 -9.38 -5.43 6.20
CA ASP A 25 -10.10 -5.63 4.93
C ASP A 25 -10.33 -4.31 4.19
N ALA A 26 -10.66 -3.24 4.91
CA ALA A 26 -10.83 -1.91 4.32
C ALA A 26 -9.50 -1.37 3.75
N CYS A 27 -8.37 -1.63 4.42
CA CYS A 27 -7.05 -1.29 3.90
C CYS A 27 -6.71 -2.10 2.65
N LEU A 28 -7.09 -3.37 2.58
CA LEU A 28 -6.88 -4.22 1.40
C LEU A 28 -7.69 -3.72 0.20
N GLU A 29 -8.95 -3.33 0.41
CA GLU A 29 -9.78 -2.71 -0.63
C GLU A 29 -9.17 -1.41 -1.15
N LEU A 30 -8.67 -0.56 -0.24
CA LEU A 30 -7.98 0.67 -0.62
C LEU A 30 -6.72 0.38 -1.45
N GLN A 31 -5.91 -0.61 -1.06
CA GLN A 31 -4.73 -1.02 -1.82
C GLN A 31 -5.10 -1.48 -3.24
N GLN A 32 -6.14 -2.30 -3.39
CA GLN A 32 -6.60 -2.77 -4.70
C GLN A 32 -7.05 -1.60 -5.59
N ARG A 33 -7.77 -0.64 -5.01
CA ARG A 33 -8.20 0.56 -5.71
C ARG A 33 -7.03 1.43 -6.15
N LEU A 34 -6.05 1.67 -5.28
CA LEU A 34 -4.86 2.47 -5.62
C LEU A 34 -4.01 1.80 -6.70
N VAL A 35 -3.89 0.47 -6.68
CA VAL A 35 -3.23 -0.28 -7.77
C VAL A 35 -3.96 -0.10 -9.09
N TYR A 36 -5.30 -0.16 -9.08
CA TYR A 36 -6.10 0.10 -10.27
C TYR A 36 -5.88 1.53 -10.81
N GLU A 37 -5.93 2.54 -9.94
CA GLU A 37 -5.72 3.94 -10.32
C GLU A 37 -4.30 4.19 -10.85
N ALA A 38 -3.28 3.61 -10.19
CA ALA A 38 -1.88 3.71 -10.61
C ALA A 38 -1.63 3.08 -11.99
N SER A 39 -2.34 1.98 -12.31
CA SER A 39 -2.22 1.33 -13.61
C SER A 39 -2.69 2.20 -14.79
N GLY A 40 -3.60 3.15 -14.54
CA GLY A 40 -4.14 4.06 -15.57
C GLY A 40 -3.39 5.38 -15.74
N SER A 41 -2.59 5.80 -14.76
CA SER A 41 -2.01 7.16 -14.74
C SER A 41 -0.75 7.32 -15.60
N GLY A 42 0.05 6.25 -15.79
CA GLY A 42 1.31 6.29 -16.56
C GLY A 42 2.40 7.24 -16.00
N SER A 43 2.13 7.92 -14.90
CA SER A 43 2.91 9.01 -14.30
C SER A 43 4.03 8.54 -13.37
N GLY A 44 4.02 7.26 -12.96
CA GLY A 44 5.00 6.71 -12.03
C GLY A 44 4.81 7.15 -10.58
N ASN A 45 3.64 7.70 -10.23
CA ASN A 45 3.34 8.08 -8.85
C ASN A 45 3.26 6.86 -7.94
N ILE A 46 3.84 6.97 -6.74
CA ILE A 46 3.86 5.93 -5.71
C ILE A 46 2.92 6.36 -4.58
N ALA A 47 1.94 5.53 -4.26
CA ALA A 47 1.14 5.70 -3.05
C ALA A 47 1.74 4.88 -1.89
N LEU A 48 1.98 5.53 -0.76
CA LEU A 48 2.46 4.91 0.49
C LEU A 48 1.37 5.02 1.56
N LEU A 49 0.86 3.89 2.03
CA LEU A 49 -0.08 3.83 3.15
C LEU A 49 0.67 3.52 4.44
N VAL A 50 0.43 4.32 5.47
CA VAL A 50 0.93 4.08 6.83
C VAL A 50 -0.27 3.97 7.76
N CYS A 51 -0.43 2.80 8.38
CA CYS A 51 -1.57 2.50 9.22
C CYS A 51 -1.25 1.44 10.27
N GLU A 52 -2.12 1.37 11.27
CA GLU A 52 -2.21 0.31 12.27
C GLU A 52 -3.48 -0.51 12.00
N HIS A 53 -3.48 -1.77 12.42
CA HIS A 53 -4.66 -2.64 12.32
C HIS A 53 -5.07 -3.16 13.69
N PRO A 54 -6.37 -3.44 13.92
CA PRO A 54 -6.79 -4.29 15.02
C PRO A 54 -6.06 -5.63 15.00
N LEU A 55 -6.10 -6.37 16.11
CA LEU A 55 -5.41 -7.65 16.23
C LEU A 55 -5.81 -8.61 15.09
N VAL A 56 -4.86 -8.88 14.20
CA VAL A 56 -5.07 -9.70 13.01
C VAL A 56 -3.84 -10.55 12.74
N VAL A 57 -4.06 -11.78 12.26
CA VAL A 57 -3.01 -12.65 11.75
C VAL A 57 -3.22 -12.82 10.25
N THR A 58 -2.22 -12.47 9.45
CA THR A 58 -2.24 -12.68 8.00
C THR A 58 -1.30 -13.83 7.62
N VAL A 59 -1.68 -14.60 6.59
CA VAL A 59 -0.92 -15.76 6.13
C VAL A 59 -0.62 -15.58 4.65
N GLY A 60 0.64 -15.30 4.32
CA GLY A 60 1.09 -15.13 2.94
C GLY A 60 1.21 -16.45 2.18
N ARG A 61 1.64 -16.38 0.91
CA ARG A 61 1.73 -17.53 -0.01
C ARG A 61 2.56 -18.71 0.49
N GLN A 62 3.57 -18.46 1.32
CA GLN A 62 4.44 -19.49 1.91
C GLN A 62 4.07 -19.79 3.39
N GLY A 63 2.95 -19.26 3.86
CA GLY A 63 2.46 -19.49 5.20
C GLY A 63 1.81 -20.87 5.33
N SER A 64 1.89 -21.43 6.53
CA SER A 64 1.32 -22.73 6.86
C SER A 64 0.74 -22.69 8.27
N ARG A 65 -0.10 -23.68 8.59
CA ARG A 65 -0.69 -23.80 9.94
C ARG A 65 0.36 -23.94 11.03
N SER A 66 1.52 -24.53 10.74
CA SER A 66 2.58 -24.70 11.73
C SER A 66 3.25 -23.39 12.15
N HIS A 67 3.06 -22.29 11.41
CA HIS A 67 3.55 -20.97 11.79
C HIS A 67 2.64 -20.24 12.79
N ILE A 68 1.44 -20.77 13.06
CA ILE A 68 0.46 -20.14 13.95
C ILE A 68 0.52 -20.84 15.30
N HIS A 69 1.13 -20.17 16.29
CA HIS A 69 1.23 -20.67 17.66
C HIS A 69 0.18 -19.99 18.53
N LEU A 70 -0.95 -20.68 18.75
CA LEU A 70 -1.98 -20.20 19.67
C LEU A 70 -1.58 -20.61 21.10
N SER A 71 -1.27 -19.64 21.94
CA SER A 71 -1.12 -19.85 23.38
C SER A 71 -2.42 -19.45 24.07
N HIS A 72 -3.03 -20.38 24.81
CA HIS A 72 -4.08 -20.01 25.77
C HIS A 72 -3.42 -19.40 27.00
N HIS A 73 -3.81 -18.18 27.34
CA HIS A 73 -3.53 -17.60 28.64
C HIS A 73 -4.82 -17.71 29.46
N GLU A 74 -4.78 -18.52 30.52
CA GLU A 74 -5.81 -18.55 31.56
C GLU A 74 -5.70 -17.31 32.46
#